data_AF-A0A7S1S2P5-F1
#
_entry.id   AF-A0A7S1S2P5-F1
#
_cell.length_a   1.000
_cell.length_b   1.000
_cell.length_c   1.000
_cell.angle_alpha   90.00
_cell.angle_beta   90.00
_cell.angle_gamma   90.00
#
_symmetry.space_group_name_H-M   'P 1'
#
loop_
_entity.id
_entity.type
_entity.pdbx_description
1 polymer ?
#
loop_
_entity_poly.entity_id
_entity_poly.type
_entity_poly.pdbx_seq_one_letter_code
_entity_poly.pdbx_strand_id
1 'polypeptide(L)'
;TTAMGMITGMLDPTAGQVRVLGHRMPEDKVRARMDMGFCMQQNVLWDTLTVEEHVHLFASLMGLSPSAAAESCSNVLSRVELTYKQHSMASALSGGMKRKLNVALALIGDA
;
A
#
# COMPACT_ATOMS: atom_id res chain seq x y z
N THR A 1 0.73 -16.33 -5.85
CA THR A 1 -0.18 -16.85 -4.81
C THR A 1 -1.62 -16.74 -5.29
N THR A 2 -2.34 -17.85 -5.45
CA THR A 2 -3.68 -17.89 -6.11
C THR A 2 -4.82 -17.41 -5.22
N ALA A 3 -4.88 -17.87 -3.96
CA ALA A 3 -5.95 -17.48 -3.02
C ALA A 3 -5.96 -15.97 -2.73
N MET A 4 -4.79 -15.36 -2.48
CA MET A 4 -4.68 -13.91 -2.30
C MET A 4 -5.05 -13.13 -3.55
N GLY A 5 -4.78 -13.67 -4.75
CA GLY A 5 -5.23 -13.06 -6.01
C GLY A 5 -6.76 -12.95 -6.09
N MET A 6 -7.47 -13.98 -5.60
CA MET A 6 -8.94 -13.94 -5.51
C MET A 6 -9.45 -12.97 -4.44
N ILE A 7 -8.83 -12.96 -3.24
CA ILE A 7 -9.21 -12.05 -2.14
C ILE A 7 -9.03 -10.58 -2.56
N THR A 8 -7.93 -10.26 -3.26
CA THR A 8 -7.62 -8.89 -3.69
C THR A 8 -8.32 -8.47 -4.98
N GLY A 9 -9.08 -9.37 -5.61
CA GLY A 9 -9.78 -9.12 -6.87
C GLY A 9 -8.86 -8.98 -8.09
N MET A 10 -7.65 -9.57 -8.03
CA MET A 10 -6.75 -9.71 -9.18
C MET A 10 -7.06 -10.94 -10.03
N LEU A 11 -7.73 -11.95 -9.44
CA LEU A 11 -8.16 -13.18 -10.11
C LEU A 11 -9.62 -13.47 -9.75
N ASP A 12 -10.41 -13.93 -10.71
CA ASP A 12 -11.79 -14.34 -10.46
C ASP A 12 -11.85 -15.81 -10.00
N PRO A 13 -12.70 -16.16 -9.02
CA PRO A 13 -12.89 -17.55 -8.62
C PRO A 13 -13.57 -18.35 -9.73
N THR A 14 -13.10 -19.56 -10.00
CA THR A 14 -13.75 -20.47 -10.97
C THR A 14 -15.14 -20.92 -10.50
N ALA A 15 -15.34 -21.04 -9.18
CA ALA A 15 -16.61 -21.34 -8.54
C ALA A 15 -16.61 -20.83 -7.09
N GLY A 16 -17.81 -20.68 -6.52
CA GLY A 16 -17.99 -20.16 -5.16
C GLY A 16 -18.09 -18.63 -5.10
N GLN A 17 -17.96 -18.07 -3.91
CA GLN A 17 -18.05 -16.63 -3.67
C GLN A 17 -16.96 -16.18 -2.71
N VAL A 18 -16.37 -15.01 -2.98
CA VAL A 18 -15.43 -14.34 -2.09
C VAL A 18 -16.09 -13.08 -1.53
N ARG A 19 -15.99 -12.90 -0.21
CA ARG A 19 -16.43 -11.68 0.48
C ARG A 19 -15.31 -11.09 1.29
N VAL A 20 -15.09 -9.79 1.13
CA VAL A 20 -13.99 -9.07 1.76
C VAL A 20 -14.56 -7.82 2.41
N LEU A 21 -14.42 -7.70 3.73
CA LEU A 21 -14.93 -6.55 4.49
C LEU A 21 -16.41 -6.21 4.19
N GLY A 22 -17.22 -7.25 3.94
CA GLY A 22 -18.64 -7.10 3.57
C GLY A 22 -18.92 -6.97 2.06
N HIS A 23 -17.91 -6.67 1.24
CA HIS A 23 -18.01 -6.50 -0.21
C HIS A 23 -17.97 -7.84 -0.96
N ARG A 24 -18.76 -7.99 -2.02
CA ARG A 24 -18.71 -9.19 -2.88
C ARG A 24 -17.71 -9.00 -4.02
N MET A 25 -16.85 -9.98 -4.24
CA MET A 25 -15.86 -9.94 -5.32
C MET A 25 -16.30 -10.84 -6.48
N PRO A 26 -16.14 -10.39 -7.75
CA PRO A 26 -15.43 -9.18 -8.20
C PRO A 26 -16.30 -7.90 -8.33
N GLU A 27 -17.60 -7.96 -8.04
CA GLU A 27 -18.56 -6.87 -8.33
C GLU A 27 -18.23 -5.57 -7.60
N ASP A 28 -17.85 -5.65 -6.32
CA ASP A 28 -17.58 -4.51 -5.45
C ASP A 28 -16.07 -4.19 -5.32
N LYS A 29 -15.24 -4.69 -6.24
CA LYS A 29 -13.76 -4.65 -6.13
C LYS A 29 -13.16 -3.27 -5.88
N VAL A 30 -13.79 -2.20 -6.38
CA VAL A 30 -13.30 -0.82 -6.17
C VAL A 30 -13.50 -0.41 -4.71
N ARG A 31 -14.68 -0.67 -4.15
CA ARG A 31 -14.99 -0.37 -2.74
C ARG A 31 -14.16 -1.24 -1.80
N ALA A 32 -14.07 -2.54 -2.09
CA ALA A 32 -13.25 -3.46 -1.31
C ALA A 32 -11.77 -3.03 -1.23
N ARG A 33 -11.21 -2.47 -2.32
CA ARG A 33 -9.83 -1.97 -2.34
C ARG A 33 -9.63 -0.62 -1.66
N MET A 34 -10.68 0.21 -1.56
CA MET A 34 -10.61 1.44 -0.76
C MET A 34 -10.55 1.13 0.74
N ASP A 35 -11.17 0.02 1.16
CA ASP A 35 -11.20 -0.41 2.56
C ASP A 35 -10.04 -1.38 2.92
N MET A 36 -9.14 -1.69 1.97
CA MET A 36 -8.07 -2.69 2.14
C MET A 36 -6.71 -2.19 1.66
N GLY A 37 -5.73 -2.23 2.55
CA GLY A 37 -4.31 -2.19 2.22
C GLY A 37 -3.80 -3.56 1.76
N PHE A 38 -3.09 -3.63 0.62
CA PHE A 38 -2.45 -4.88 0.16
C PHE A 38 -0.97 -4.68 -0.20
N CYS A 39 -0.09 -5.36 0.53
CA CYS A 39 1.35 -5.36 0.25
C CYS A 39 1.72 -6.55 -0.65
N MET A 40 2.16 -6.25 -1.88
CA MET A 40 2.63 -7.25 -2.84
C MET A 40 3.87 -8.00 -2.32
N GLN A 41 4.10 -9.23 -2.80
CA GLN A 41 5.30 -9.99 -2.46
C GLN A 41 6.58 -9.31 -3.00
N GLN A 42 6.50 -8.73 -4.19
CA GLN A 42 7.56 -7.93 -4.79
C GLN A 42 7.46 -6.46 -4.35
N ASN A 43 8.61 -5.81 -4.21
CA ASN A 43 8.67 -4.38 -3.91
C ASN A 43 8.39 -3.59 -5.20
N VAL A 44 7.36 -2.76 -5.20
CA VAL A 44 7.01 -1.88 -6.33
C VAL A 44 7.48 -0.48 -5.98
N LEU A 45 8.79 -0.24 -6.11
CA LEU A 45 9.44 1.01 -5.72
C LEU A 45 10.22 1.60 -6.90
N TRP A 46 10.24 2.93 -7.00
CA TRP A 46 11.03 3.68 -7.96
C TRP A 46 12.34 4.13 -7.32
N ASP A 47 13.46 3.68 -7.86
CA ASP A 47 14.79 3.97 -7.31
C ASP A 47 15.18 5.46 -7.32
N THR A 48 14.48 6.28 -8.12
CA THR A 48 14.66 7.73 -8.26
C THR A 48 13.80 8.56 -7.31
N LEU A 49 12.90 7.94 -6.54
CA LEU A 49 12.06 8.62 -5.57
C LEU A 49 12.58 8.36 -4.15
N THR A 50 12.46 9.37 -3.30
CA THR A 50 12.68 9.26 -1.86
C THR A 50 11.58 8.45 -1.19
N VAL A 51 11.86 7.96 0.02
CA VAL A 51 10.87 7.28 0.87
C VAL A 51 9.60 8.11 1.04
N GLU A 52 9.76 9.41 1.34
CA GLU A 52 8.64 10.34 1.53
C GLU A 52 7.85 10.55 0.22
N GLU A 53 8.52 10.74 -0.91
CA GLU A 53 7.86 10.93 -2.21
C GLU A 53 7.02 9.70 -2.61
N HIS A 54 7.47 8.48 -2.29
CA HIS A 54 6.65 7.28 -2.50
C HIS A 54 5.34 7.34 -1.71
N VAL A 55 5.41 7.75 -0.44
CA VAL A 55 4.24 7.82 0.41
C VAL A 55 3.26 8.88 -0.10
N HIS A 56 3.75 10.07 -0.45
CA HIS A 56 2.90 11.12 -1.03
C HIS A 56 2.29 10.73 -2.38
N LEU A 57 3.04 10.04 -3.23
CA LEU A 57 2.54 9.52 -4.51
C LEU A 57 1.37 8.56 -4.27
N PHE A 58 1.53 7.57 -3.39
CA PHE A 58 0.47 6.60 -3.09
C PHE A 58 -0.72 7.24 -2.36
N ALA A 59 -0.48 8.18 -1.44
CA ALA A 59 -1.54 8.95 -0.79
C ALA A 59 -2.39 9.74 -1.80
N SER A 60 -1.74 10.35 -2.79
CA SER A 60 -2.40 11.08 -3.88
C SER A 60 -3.23 10.15 -4.77
N LEU A 61 -2.73 8.94 -5.07
CA LEU A 61 -3.47 7.92 -5.81
C LEU A 61 -4.72 7.43 -5.06
N MET A 62 -4.69 7.47 -3.72
CA MET A 62 -5.85 7.16 -2.87
C MET A 62 -6.77 8.35 -2.65
N GLY A 63 -6.48 9.51 -3.24
CA GLY A 63 -7.34 10.69 -3.17
C GLY A 63 -7.27 11.43 -1.83
N LEU A 64 -6.21 11.22 -1.03
CA LEU A 64 -6.02 11.98 0.21
C LEU A 64 -5.71 13.45 -0.08
N SER A 65 -6.23 14.34 0.76
CA SER A 65 -5.86 15.75 0.72
C SER A 65 -4.37 15.94 1.09
N PRO A 66 -3.71 17.03 0.66
CA PRO A 66 -2.30 17.25 0.98
C PRO A 66 -1.99 17.21 2.49
N SER A 67 -2.91 17.70 3.33
CA SER A 67 -2.76 17.64 4.79
C SER A 67 -2.88 16.21 5.32
N ALA A 68 -3.86 15.44 4.85
CA ALA A 68 -4.04 14.04 5.25
C ALA A 68 -2.88 13.16 4.76
N ALA A 69 -2.33 13.44 3.57
CA ALA A 69 -1.16 12.75 3.04
C ALA A 69 0.08 13.01 3.92
N ALA A 70 0.31 14.25 4.35
CA ALA A 70 1.43 14.58 5.23
C ALA A 70 1.31 13.91 6.61
N GLU A 71 0.11 13.91 7.19
CA GLU A 71 -0.16 13.22 8.46
C GLU A 71 0.04 11.70 8.34
N SER A 72 -0.55 11.10 7.29
CA SER A 72 -0.40 9.66 7.02
C SER A 72 1.07 9.31 6.79
N CYS A 73 1.84 10.15 6.08
CA CYS A 73 3.28 9.95 5.87
C CYS A 73 4.05 9.84 7.19
N SER A 74 3.85 10.81 8.09
CA SER A 74 4.51 10.78 9.40
C SER A 74 4.14 9.52 10.20
N ASN A 75 2.85 9.18 10.21
CA ASN A 75 2.32 8.02 10.94
C ASN A 75 2.88 6.69 10.39
N VAL A 76 2.74 6.42 9.09
CA VAL A 76 3.15 5.13 8.50
C VAL A 76 4.67 4.95 8.58
N LEU A 77 5.46 6.00 8.34
CA LEU A 77 6.92 5.91 8.43
C LEU A 77 7.40 5.68 9.87
N SER A 78 6.68 6.21 10.85
CA SER A 78 6.93 5.91 12.27
C SER A 78 6.63 4.45 12.58
N ARG A 79 5.45 3.95 12.17
CA ARG A 79 5.01 2.55 12.38
C ARG A 79 5.98 1.51 11.80
N VAL A 80 6.63 1.81 10.67
CA VAL A 80 7.62 0.90 10.05
C VAL A 80 9.07 1.22 10.42
N GLU A 81 9.30 2.19 11.31
CA GLU A 81 10.61 2.66 11.75
C GLU A 81 11.52 3.09 10.58
N LEU A 82 11.01 3.95 9.70
CA LEU A 82 11.73 4.43 8.52
C LEU A 82 11.83 5.97 8.44
N THR A 83 11.32 6.69 9.43
CA THR A 83 11.35 8.16 9.51
C THR A 83 12.75 8.74 9.31
N TYR A 84 13.79 8.15 9.90
CA TYR A 84 15.18 8.62 9.76
C TYR A 84 15.76 8.48 8.33
N LYS A 85 15.06 7.76 7.45
CA LYS A 85 15.40 7.57 6.03
C LYS A 85 14.40 8.26 5.09
N GLN A 86 13.48 9.08 5.59
CA GLN A 86 12.41 9.67 4.78
C GLN A 86 12.90 10.43 3.54
N HIS A 87 14.04 11.11 3.62
CA HIS A 87 14.64 11.86 2.50
C HIS A 87 15.69 11.05 1.71
N SER A 88 15.88 9.76 2.03
CA SER A 88 16.78 8.89 1.27
C SER A 88 16.06 8.33 0.04
N MET A 89 16.78 8.23 -1.08
CA MET A 89 16.30 7.55 -2.28
C MET A 89 16.03 6.07 -2.00
N ALA A 90 15.00 5.50 -2.61
CA ALA A 90 14.69 4.08 -2.46
C ALA A 90 15.85 3.17 -2.90
N SER A 91 16.65 3.61 -3.88
CA SER A 91 17.88 2.92 -4.31
C SER A 91 18.92 2.73 -3.18
N ALA A 92 18.96 3.65 -2.22
CA ALA A 92 19.89 3.60 -1.08
C ALA A 92 19.38 2.72 0.08
N LEU A 93 18.20 2.13 -0.03
CA LEU A 93 17.61 1.27 0.99
C LEU A 93 18.10 -0.18 0.84
N SER A 94 18.36 -0.84 1.97
CA SER A 94 18.57 -2.29 1.99
C SER A 94 17.30 -3.03 1.56
N GLY A 95 17.41 -4.31 1.18
CA GLY A 95 16.24 -5.11 0.81
C GLY A 95 15.16 -5.15 1.91
N GLY A 96 15.57 -5.22 3.18
CA GLY A 96 14.65 -5.15 4.32
C GLY A 96 14.00 -3.78 4.50
N MET A 97 14.73 -2.69 4.25
CA MET A 97 14.17 -1.35 4.27
C MET A 97 13.19 -1.11 3.11
N LYS A 98 13.51 -1.60 1.90
CA LYS A 98 12.57 -1.60 0.77
C LYS A 98 11.29 -2.37 1.12
N ARG A 99 11.41 -3.49 1.83
CA ARG A 99 10.27 -4.26 2.32
C ARG A 99 9.43 -3.48 3.32
N LYS A 100 10.06 -2.81 4.29
CA LYS A 100 9.39 -1.93 5.26
C LYS A 100 8.65 -0.78 4.56
N LEU A 101 9.26 -0.14 3.57
CA LEU A 101 8.61 0.89 2.75
C LEU A 101 7.38 0.31 2.03
N ASN A 102 7.49 -0.85 1.39
CA ASN A 102 6.36 -1.47 0.69
C ASN A 102 5.19 -1.81 1.64
N VAL A 103 5.49 -2.15 2.90
CA VAL A 103 4.46 -2.31 3.95
C VAL A 103 3.85 -0.96 4.33
N ALA A 104 4.66 0.09 4.49
CA ALA A 104 4.16 1.43 4.77
C ALA A 104 3.16 1.92 3.71
N LEU A 105 3.45 1.67 2.42
CA LEU A 105 2.57 2.04 1.31
C LEU A 105 1.20 1.34 1.37
N ALA A 106 1.16 0.11 1.87
CA ALA A 106 -0.10 -0.61 2.07
C ALA A 106 -0.89 -0.11 3.29
N LEU A 107 -0.28 0.67 4.19
CA LEU A 107 -0.92 1.21 5.39
C LEU A 107 -1.33 2.69 5.24
N ILE A 108 -1.11 3.31 4.08
CA ILE A 108 -1.54 4.69 3.83
C ILE A 108 -3.08 4.73 3.87
N GLY A 109 -3.65 5.80 4.43
CA GLY A 109 -5.11 5.96 4.55
C GLY A 109 -5.77 5.16 5.68
N ASP A 110 -5.02 4.26 6.34
CA ASP A 110 -5.39 3.62 7.60
C ASP A 110 -5.07 4.60 8.75
N ALA A 111 -6.08 5.34 9.21
CA ALA A 111 -6.03 6.26 10.34
C ALA A 111 -6.81 5.69 11.53
#